data_AF-A0A4R4TZW0-F1
#
_entry.id   AF-A0A4R4TZW0-F1
#
_cell.length_a   1.000
_cell.length_b   1.000
_cell.length_c   1.000
_cell.angle_alpha   90.00
_cell.angle_beta   90.00
_cell.angle_gamma   90.00
#
_symmetry.space_group_name_H-M   'P 1'
#
loop_
_entity.id
_entity.type
_entity.pdbx_description
1 polymer ?
#
loop_
_entity_poly.entity_id
_entity_poly.type
_entity_poly.pdbx_seq_one_letter_code
_entity_poly.pdbx_strand_id
1 'polypeptide(L)'
;MASDREAPCRRRQGVLTLTLRNLERDGLLHRKVYPTVPPRVEYTATPMALELYESLVALTDWAERHRLAISAARPAYDREHGAGDD
;
A
#
# COMPACT_ATOMS: atom_id res chain seq x y z
N MET A 1 42.66 4.52 9.08
CA MET A 1 41.45 4.84 9.86
C MET A 1 40.69 5.90 9.09
N ALA A 2 39.84 5.46 8.17
CA ALA A 2 38.97 6.30 7.35
C ALA A 2 37.70 5.51 7.08
N SER A 3 36.62 6.22 6.80
CA SER A 3 35.29 5.74 6.48
C SER A 3 34.36 5.48 7.66
N ASP A 4 34.06 6.57 8.36
CA ASP A 4 32.74 7.21 8.28
C ASP A 4 31.67 6.35 7.55
N ARG A 5 30.74 5.79 8.34
CA ARG A 5 29.56 5.05 7.86
C ARG A 5 28.32 5.90 8.11
N GLU A 6 28.11 6.93 7.30
CA GLU A 6 26.80 7.57 7.16
C GLU A 6 26.38 7.53 5.69
N ALA A 7 25.61 6.50 5.32
CA ALA A 7 24.89 6.49 4.07
C ALA A 7 23.55 7.22 4.29
N PRO A 8 23.29 8.38 3.64
CA PRO A 8 22.00 9.05 3.76
C PRO A 8 20.92 8.22 3.06
N CYS A 9 19.80 7.99 3.76
CA CYS A 9 18.59 7.43 3.17
C CYS A 9 18.12 8.36 2.05
N ARG A 10 18.50 8.04 0.80
CA ARG A 10 18.17 8.81 -0.40
C ARG A 10 16.67 8.72 -0.64
N ARG A 11 15.89 9.64 -0.05
CA ARG A 11 14.46 9.81 -0.35
C ARG A 11 14.31 9.86 -1.87
N ARG A 12 13.66 8.86 -2.46
CA ARG A 12 13.40 8.81 -3.90
C ARG A 12 12.43 9.94 -4.27
N GLN A 13 12.99 11.09 -4.64
CA GLN A 13 12.28 12.35 -4.89
C GLN A 13 11.28 12.32 -6.06
N GLY A 14 11.15 11.19 -6.79
CA GLY A 14 10.24 11.06 -7.93
C GLY A 14 9.10 10.06 -7.77
N VAL A 15 9.10 9.20 -6.74
CA VAL A 15 8.12 8.10 -6.66
C VAL A 15 6.73 8.63 -6.30
N LEU A 16 6.66 9.57 -5.36
CA LEU A 16 5.38 10.14 -4.92
C LEU A 16 4.68 10.91 -6.06
N THR A 17 5.44 11.71 -6.82
CA THR A 17 4.90 12.49 -7.94
C THR A 17 4.43 11.59 -9.09
N LEU A 18 5.15 10.49 -9.36
CA LEU A 18 4.75 9.52 -10.38
C LEU A 18 3.50 8.75 -9.95
N THR A 19 3.43 8.29 -8.69
CA THR A 19 2.26 7.60 -8.15
C THR A 19 1.02 8.49 -8.18
N LEU A 20 1.12 9.76 -7.75
CA LEU A 20 -0.01 10.70 -7.80
C LEU A 20 -0.49 10.97 -9.23
N ARG A 21 0.43 11.10 -10.20
CA ARG A 21 0.06 11.27 -11.62
C ARG A 21 -0.61 10.03 -12.20
N ASN A 22 -0.19 8.84 -11.80
CA ASN A 22 -0.85 7.60 -12.23
C ASN A 22 -2.25 7.49 -11.63
N LEU A 23 -2.40 7.74 -10.33
CA LEU A 23 -3.72 7.76 -9.67
C LEU A 23 -4.67 8.83 -10.23
N GLU A 24 -4.14 9.99 -10.65
CA GLU A 24 -4.91 11.01 -11.37
C GLU A 24 -5.36 10.53 -12.75
N ARG A 25 -4.47 9.84 -13.50
CA ARG A 25 -4.81 9.23 -14.80
C ARG A 25 -5.83 8.11 -14.70
N ASP A 26 -5.75 7.32 -13.64
CA ASP A 26 -6.66 6.21 -13.37
C ASP A 26 -8.04 6.71 -12.89
N GLY A 27 -8.21 8.03 -12.71
CA GLY A 27 -9.47 8.63 -12.26
C GLY A 27 -9.76 8.44 -10.77
N LEU A 28 -8.76 8.00 -10.00
CA LEU A 28 -8.87 7.77 -8.55
C LEU A 28 -8.67 9.05 -7.75
N LEU A 29 -7.91 10.01 -8.28
CA LEU A 29 -7.68 11.31 -7.65
C LEU A 29 -8.10 12.46 -8.56
N HIS A 30 -8.78 13.45 -7.99
CA HIS A 30 -9.03 14.74 -8.62
C HIS A 30 -8.00 15.75 -8.13
N ARG A 31 -7.29 16.40 -9.05
CA ARG A 31 -6.31 17.44 -8.75
C ARG A 31 -6.94 18.81 -8.95
N LYS A 32 -6.99 19.62 -7.89
CA LYS A 32 -7.46 21.00 -7.93
C LYS A 32 -6.34 21.97 -7.58
N VAL A 33 -6.07 22.91 -8.50
CA VAL A 33 -5.07 23.96 -8.30
C VAL A 33 -5.79 25.24 -7.92
N TYR A 34 -5.44 25.81 -6.78
CA TYR A 34 -5.94 27.10 -6.33
C TYR A 34 -4.94 28.19 -6.72
N PRO A 35 -5.35 29.17 -7.54
CA PRO A 35 -4.51 30.30 -7.91
C PRO A 35 -4.47 31.30 -6.75
N THR A 36 -3.78 30.94 -5.67
CA THR A 36 -3.47 31.81 -4.53
C THR A 36 -1.99 32.17 -4.51
N VAL A 37 -1.58 33.19 -3.76
CA VAL A 37 -0.17 33.44 -3.46
C VAL A 37 0.07 33.08 -2.00
N PRO A 38 0.81 32.01 -1.69
CA PRO A 38 1.43 31.02 -2.60
C PRO A 38 0.40 30.04 -3.21
N PRO A 39 0.68 29.44 -4.39
CA PRO A 39 -0.24 28.53 -5.06
C PRO A 39 -0.39 27.23 -4.27
N ARG A 40 -1.64 26.77 -4.11
CA ARG A 40 -1.96 25.53 -3.40
C ARG A 40 -2.49 24.48 -4.37
N VAL A 41 -2.04 23.24 -4.20
CA VAL A 41 -2.55 22.08 -4.95
C VAL A 41 -3.19 21.13 -3.95
N GLU A 42 -4.45 20.76 -4.19
CA GLU A 42 -5.18 19.78 -3.40
C GLU A 42 -5.48 18.56 -4.27
N TYR A 43 -5.34 17.38 -3.67
CA TYR A 43 -5.72 16.11 -4.27
C TYR A 43 -6.87 15.54 -3.46
N THR A 44 -7.97 15.23 -4.13
CA THR A 44 -9.18 14.69 -3.50
C THR A 44 -9.47 13.32 -4.08
N ALA A 45 -9.78 12.34 -3.24
CA ALA A 45 -10.24 11.03 -3.71
C ALA A 45 -11.56 11.17 -4.46
N THR A 46 -11.68 10.49 -5.60
CA THR A 46 -12.95 10.40 -6.32
C THR A 46 -13.87 9.38 -5.64
N PRO A 47 -15.18 9.38 -5.93
CA PRO A 47 -16.10 8.35 -5.40
C PRO A 47 -15.63 6.92 -5.71
N MET A 48 -15.08 6.70 -6.90
CA MET A 48 -14.50 5.42 -7.31
C MET A 48 -13.32 4.99 -6.41
N ALA A 49 -12.44 5.93 -6.05
CA ALA A 49 -11.31 5.63 -5.16
C ALA A 49 -11.76 5.35 -3.72
N LEU A 50 -12.84 5.99 -3.26
CA LEU A 50 -13.42 5.71 -1.95
C LEU A 50 -14.04 4.31 -1.90
N GLU A 51 -14.77 3.89 -2.93
CA GLU A 51 -15.32 2.53 -3.04
C GLU A 51 -14.21 1.46 -3.08
N LEU A 52 -13.14 1.71 -3.83
CA LEU A 52 -11.97 0.84 -3.84
C LEU A 52 -11.33 0.75 -2.44
N TYR A 53 -11.19 1.90 -1.76
CA TYR A 53 -10.64 1.95 -0.42
C TYR A 53 -11.46 1.14 0.57
N GLU A 54 -12.79 1.25 0.55
CA GLU A 54 -13.69 0.45 1.38
C GLU A 54 -13.50 -1.05 1.14
N SER A 55 -13.37 -1.47 -0.12
CA SER A 55 -13.11 -2.87 -0.47
C SER A 55 -11.77 -3.37 0.07
N LEU A 56 -10.71 -2.55 -0.02
CA LEU A 56 -9.39 -2.88 0.52
C LEU A 56 -9.39 -2.97 2.04
N VAL A 57 -10.11 -2.07 2.72
CA VAL A 57 -10.30 -2.11 4.17
C VAL A 57 -11.03 -3.39 4.56
N ALA A 58 -12.16 -3.70 3.91
CA ALA A 58 -12.92 -4.92 4.19
C ALA A 58 -12.08 -6.20 3.99
N LEU A 59 -11.25 -6.24 2.95
CA LEU A 59 -10.33 -7.35 2.71
C LEU A 59 -9.26 -7.45 3.80
N THR A 60 -8.70 -6.32 4.22
CA THR A 60 -7.68 -6.27 5.29
C THR A 60 -8.27 -6.71 6.62
N ASP A 61 -9.48 -6.25 6.95
CA ASP A 61 -10.20 -6.64 8.16
C ASP A 61 -10.54 -8.13 8.16
N TRP A 62 -10.98 -8.66 7.01
CA TRP A 62 -11.17 -10.10 6.86
C TRP A 62 -9.85 -10.86 7.07
N ALA A 63 -8.76 -10.40 6.47
CA ALA A 63 -7.45 -11.04 6.58
C ALA A 63 -6.94 -11.04 8.03
N GLU A 64 -7.10 -9.94 8.77
CA GLU A 64 -6.69 -9.87 10.17
C GLU A 64 -7.52 -10.82 11.04
N ARG A 65 -8.85 -10.87 10.85
CA ARG A 65 -9.72 -11.81 11.57
C ARG A 65 -9.34 -13.27 11.34
N HIS A 66 -8.92 -13.63 10.13
CA HIS A 66 -8.58 -15.00 9.76
C HIS A 66 -7.09 -15.31 9.90
N ARG A 67 -6.26 -14.33 10.28
CA ARG A 67 -4.80 -14.50 10.35
C ARG A 67 -4.39 -15.68 11.21
N LEU A 68 -5.01 -15.84 12.38
CA LEU A 68 -4.72 -16.94 13.29
C LEU A 68 -5.24 -18.28 12.76
N ALA A 69 -6.44 -18.31 12.18
CA ALA A 69 -7.01 -19.51 11.59
C ALA A 69 -6.16 -20.03 10.42
N ILE A 70 -5.72 -19.12 9.54
CA ILE A 70 -4.81 -19.43 8.44
C ILE A 70 -3.46 -19.93 8.97
N SER A 71 -2.92 -19.28 10.02
CA SER A 71 -1.67 -19.71 10.63
C SER A 71 -1.76 -21.10 11.27
N ALA A 72 -2.92 -21.49 11.81
CA ALA A 72 -3.15 -22.81 12.41
C ALA A 72 -3.46 -23.89 11.36
N ALA A 73 -4.12 -23.52 10.26
CA ALA A 73 -4.44 -24.44 9.17
C ALA A 73 -3.18 -24.95 8.45
N ARG A 74 -2.14 -24.11 8.29
CA ARG A 74 -0.87 -24.48 7.64
C ARG A 74 -0.21 -25.72 8.29
N PRO A 75 0.17 -25.73 9.58
CA PRO A 75 0.78 -26.90 10.21
C PRO A 75 -0.18 -28.07 10.37
N ALA A 76 -1.50 -27.86 10.36
CA ALA A 76 -2.46 -28.97 10.34
C ALA A 76 -2.41 -29.70 8.99
N TYR A 77 -2.44 -28.95 7.89
CA TYR A 77 -2.28 -29.50 6.54
C TYR A 77 -0.93 -30.20 6.37
N ASP A 78 0.16 -29.57 6.80
CA ASP A 78 1.51 -30.13 6.71
C ASP A 78 1.66 -31.43 7.51
N ARG A 79 0.96 -31.58 8.65
CA ARG A 79 0.96 -32.85 9.41
C ARG A 79 0.16 -33.95 8.73
N GLU A 80 -0.92 -33.60 8.03
CA GLU A 80 -1.76 -34.56 7.32
C GLU A 80 -1.14 -35.01 5.98
N HIS A 81 -0.36 -34.14 5.33
CA HIS A 81 0.19 -34.38 3.98
C HIS A 81 1.72 -34.49 3.92
N GLY A 82 2.45 -34.10 4.98
CA GLY A 82 3.92 -34.15 5.06
C GLY A 82 4.50 -35.46 5.61
N ALA A 83 3.67 -36.48 5.85
CA ALA A 83 4.09 -37.82 6.27
C ALA A 83 4.06 -38.84 5.10
N GLY A 84 4.23 -38.37 3.86
CA GLY A 84 4.14 -39.18 2.64
C GLY A 84 5.37 -39.20 1.73
N ASP A 85 6.40 -38.40 2.02
CA ASP A 85 7.63 -38.34 1.20
C ASP A 85 8.88 -38.49 2.09
N ASP A 86 9.13 -39.71 2.59
CA ASP A 86 10.46 -40.24 2.95
C ASP A 86 10.46 -41.78 2.81
#